data_AF-A0A392S3W2-F1
#
_entry.id   AF-A0A392S3W2-F1
#
_cell.length_a   1.000
_cell.length_b   1.000
_cell.length_c   1.000
_cell.angle_alpha   90.00
_cell.angle_beta   90.00
_cell.angle_gamma   90.00
#
_symmetry.space_group_name_H-M   'P 1'
#
loop_
_entity.id
_entity.type
_entity.pdbx_description
1 polymer ?
#
loop_
_entity_poly.entity_id
_entity_poly.type
_entity_poly.pdbx_seq_one_letter_code
_entity_poly.pdbx_strand_id
1 'polypeptide(L)' 'KTVLDWQGSVVEVSSSQFRNAVAQIKLLNPNVELDLSGLDEEKEVRDGQIASPPDSGN' A
#
# COMPACT_ATOMS: atom_id res chain seq x y z
N LYS A 1 23.62 -11.18 9.98
CA LYS A 1 22.29 -10.66 9.57
C LYS A 1 21.23 -11.45 10.33
N THR A 2 20.58 -10.85 11.33
CA THR A 2 19.58 -11.51 12.20
C THR A 2 18.19 -11.48 11.54
N VAL A 3 17.27 -12.35 11.95
CA VAL A 3 15.89 -12.42 11.40
C VAL A 3 15.12 -11.08 11.48
N LEU A 4 15.45 -10.25 12.48
CA LEU A 4 14.90 -8.90 12.67
C LEU A 4 15.31 -7.93 11.55
N ASP A 5 16.52 -8.07 11.03
CA ASP A 5 17.06 -7.25 9.94
C ASP A 5 16.38 -7.56 8.59
N TRP A 6 15.94 -8.81 8.41
CA TRP A 6 15.15 -9.21 7.23
C TRP A 6 13.70 -8.72 7.29
N GLN A 7 13.09 -8.70 8.48
CA GLN A 7 11.74 -8.17 8.67
C GLN A 7 11.70 -6.65 8.48
N GLY A 8 12.66 -5.92 9.06
CA GLY A 8 12.82 -4.49 8.80
C GLY A 8 13.06 -4.19 7.31
N SER A 9 13.91 -5.00 6.66
CA SER A 9 14.17 -4.87 5.22
C SER A 9 12.96 -5.22 4.34
N VAL A 10 12.09 -6.15 4.73
CA VAL A 10 10.88 -6.49 3.96
C VAL A 10 9.82 -5.41 4.08
N VAL A 11 9.59 -4.88 5.29
CA VAL A 11 8.61 -3.82 5.53
C VAL A 11 8.99 -2.54 4.78
N GLU A 12 10.28 -2.19 4.80
CA GLU A 12 10.78 -1.01 4.07
C GLU A 12 10.64 -1.17 2.55
N VAL A 13 10.85 -2.39 2.03
CA VAL A 13 10.68 -2.70 0.60
C VAL A 13 9.21 -2.64 0.19
N SER A 14 8.28 -3.20 0.97
CA SER A 14 6.84 -3.13 0.68
C SER A 14 6.34 -1.69 0.58
N SER A 15 6.74 -0.85 1.53
CA SER A 15 6.36 0.57 1.54
C SER A 15 6.91 1.33 0.33
N SER A 16 8.16 1.02 -0.06
CA SER A 16 8.76 1.59 -1.26
C SER A 16 8.04 1.20 -2.55
N GLN A 17 7.58 -0.05 -2.66
CA GLN A 17 6.86 -0.56 -3.82
C GLN A 17 5.47 0.06 -3.92
N PHE A 18 4.75 0.16 -2.80
CA PHE A 18 3.45 0.84 -2.75
C PHE A 18 3.57 2.29 -3.22
N ARG A 19 4.52 3.06 -2.67
CA ARG A 19 4.77 4.45 -3.08
C ARG A 19 5.13 4.57 -4.57
N ASN A 20 5.91 3.63 -5.09
CA ASN A 20 6.27 3.59 -6.51
C ASN A 20 5.03 3.32 -7.39
N ALA A 21 4.17 2.39 -7.00
CA ALA A 21 2.93 2.11 -7.73
C ALA A 21 2.00 3.34 -7.77
N VAL A 22 1.83 4.03 -6.64
CA VAL A 22 1.06 5.30 -6.57
C VAL A 22 1.65 6.36 -7.51
N ALA A 23 2.98 6.49 -7.54
CA ALA A 23 3.64 7.43 -8.44
C ALA A 23 3.42 7.09 -9.93
N GLN A 24 3.50 5.80 -10.29
CA GLN A 24 3.22 5.34 -11.65
C GLN A 24 1.77 5.62 -12.07
N ILE A 25 0.80 5.37 -11.19
CA ILE A 25 -0.62 5.64 -11.49
C ILE A 25 -0.84 7.15 -11.72
N LYS A 26 -0.26 8.02 -10.90
CA LYS A 26 -0.32 9.48 -11.13
C LYS A 26 0.29 9.88 -12.47
N LEU A 27 1.45 9.31 -12.80
CA LEU A 27 2.18 9.61 -14.03
C LEU A 27 1.38 9.20 -15.29
N LEU A 28 0.72 8.05 -15.25
CA LEU A 28 -0.05 7.51 -16.38
C LEU A 28 -1.41 8.19 -16.56
N ASN A 29 -1.91 8.92 -15.55
CA ASN A 29 -3.20 9.59 -15.58
C ASN A 29 -3.07 11.12 -15.40
N PRO A 30 -2.32 11.82 -16.27
CA PRO A 30 -1.96 13.23 -16.05
C PRO A 30 -3.15 14.22 -16.12
N ASN A 31 -4.30 13.78 -16.67
CA ASN A 31 -5.49 14.61 -16.83
C ASN A 31 -6.65 14.16 -15.92
N VAL A 32 -6.40 13.24 -14.98
CA VAL A 32 -7.40 12.74 -14.03
C VAL A 32 -6.97 13.14 -12.63
N GLU A 33 -7.86 13.80 -11.90
CA GLU A 33 -7.67 14.02 -10.48
C GLU A 33 -7.99 12.72 -9.74
N LEU A 34 -6.94 12.07 -9.22
CA LEU A 34 -7.07 10.82 -8.47
C LEU A 34 -7.38 11.14 -7.01
N ASP A 35 -8.49 10.62 -6.50
CA ASP A 35 -8.74 10.60 -5.06
C ASP A 35 -7.90 9.48 -4.43
N LEU A 36 -6.96 9.88 -3.57
CA LEU A 36 -6.06 8.96 -2.86
C LEU A 36 -6.38 8.89 -1.37
N SER A 37 -7.53 9.43 -0.97
CA SER A 37 -7.98 9.46 0.41
C SER A 37 -8.10 8.03 0.95
N GLY A 38 -7.46 7.77 2.09
CA GLY A 38 -7.49 6.48 2.76
C GLY A 38 -6.61 5.39 2.12
N LEU A 39 -5.91 5.67 1.02
CA LEU A 39 -5.00 4.73 0.40
C LEU A 39 -3.80 4.46 1.31
N ASP A 40 -3.54 3.19 1.59
CA ASP A 40 -2.51 2.75 2.53
C ASP A 40 -2.07 1.32 2.17
N GLU A 41 -0.80 1.00 2.38
CA GLU A 41 -0.19 -0.26 1.93
C GLU A 41 -0.77 -1.50 2.63
N GLU A 42 -1.38 -1.32 3.80
CA GLU A 42 -1.98 -2.39 4.60
C GLU A 42 -3.49 -2.52 4.38
N LYS A 43 -4.11 -1.62 3.60
CA LYS A 43 -5.55 -1.63 3.33
C LYS A 43 -5.90 -2.44 2.09
N GLU A 44 -7.13 -2.94 2.05
CA GLU A 44 -7.69 -3.65 0.90
C GLU A 44 -8.92 -2.93 0.35
N VAL A 45 -9.26 -3.22 -0.91
CA VAL A 45 -10.55 -2.80 -1.50
C VAL A 45 -11.57 -3.90 -1.23
N ARG A 46 -12.62 -3.56 -0.48
CA ARG A 46 -13.77 -4.45 -0.21
C ARG A 46 -15.05 -3.69 -0.50
N ASP A 47 -15.92 -4.28 -1.32
CA ASP A 47 -17.19 -3.67 -1.74
C ASP A 47 -17.04 -2.25 -2.31
N GLY A 48 -15.93 -2.01 -3.05
CA GLY A 48 -15.62 -0.71 -3.64
C GLY A 48 -15.11 0.35 -2.67
N GLN A 49 -14.86 0.00 -1.41
CA GLN A 49 -14.35 0.90 -0.37
C GLN A 49 -12.98 0.45 0.12
N ILE A 50 -12.14 1.41 0.53
CA ILE A 50 -10.88 1.12 1.20
C ILE A 50 -11.19 0.73 2.65
N ALA A 51 -10.83 -0.49 3.03
CA ALA A 51 -11.11 -1.05 4.34
C ALA A 51 -9.84 -1.64 4.97
N SER A 52 -9.80 -1.67 6.31
CA SER A 52 -8.82 -2.53 6.99
C SER A 52 -9.10 -3.98 6.64
N PRO A 53 -8.04 -4.80 6.45
CA PRO A 53 -8.22 -6.23 6.36
C PRO A 53 -8.95 -6.75 7.59
N PRO A 54 -9.72 -7.86 7.45
CA PRO A 54 -10.45 -8.39 8.58
C PRO A 54 -9.43 -8.81 9.63
N ASP A 55 -9.72 -8.53 10.90
CA ASP A 55 -8.91 -9.06 11.99
C ASP A 55 -8.89 -10.58 11.80
N SER A 56 -7.70 -11.14 11.61
CA SER A 56 -7.52 -12.57 11.45
C SER A 56 -7.71 -13.18 12.84
N GLY A 57 -8.97 -13.26 13.27
CA GLY A 57 -9.35 -13.55 14.65
C GLY A 57 -8.54 -14.70 15.23
N ASN A 58 -7.81 -14.38 16.29
CA ASN A 58 -7.16 -15.34 17.19
C ASN A 58 -7.99 -15.46 18.46
#